data_AF-A0A843DYN4-F1
#
_entry.id   AF-A0A843DYN4-F1
#
_cell.length_a   1.000
_cell.length_b   1.000
_cell.length_c   1.000
_cell.angle_alpha   90.00
_cell.angle_beta   90.00
_cell.angle_gamma   90.00
#
_symmetry.space_group_name_H-M   'P 1'
#
loop_
_entity.id
_entity.type
_entity.pdbx_description
1 polymer ?
#
loop_
_entity_poly.entity_id
_entity_poly.type
_entity_poly.pdbx_seq_one_letter_code
_entity_poly.pdbx_strand_id
1 'polypeptide(L)'
;KMYQNLKCAGEVPSVHMQDWFAGREELRDAVLEKEMELIQSFDEAVANARQNGKRKGRWPVLEVVVATESDEVLDAVAAMNDMACERANARAVSAVKGVWDKLEWTAVPTMKAIGKQFGRDGPKVKAFIENSNGSELKAALVRDGKIAFSEGEFSCELTEEHMTFTERMPENIFSSPMQDATVYVNVTLTPELESDGYSREVIRRIQEMRKQAGLAVDAKIVASVVLADERIAGLVEQKNAEIAGEVRAEVLTVRFGTSSDAEDTEWDIDGLKAFISIVPLN
;
A
#
# COMPACT_ATOMS: atom_id res chain seq x y z
N LYS A 1 -0.84 -26.74 31.31
CA LYS A 1 -0.25 -27.29 30.05
C LYS A 1 0.76 -26.30 29.43
N MET A 2 0.38 -25.06 29.09
CA MET A 2 1.35 -24.06 28.57
C MET A 2 2.58 -23.86 29.46
N TYR A 3 2.41 -23.64 30.77
CA TYR A 3 3.53 -23.50 31.70
C TYR A 3 4.52 -24.68 31.63
N GLN A 4 4.03 -25.92 31.49
CA GLN A 4 4.90 -27.10 31.39
C GLN A 4 5.76 -27.10 30.12
N ASN A 5 5.30 -26.44 29.06
CA ASN A 5 6.02 -26.34 27.80
C ASN A 5 7.00 -25.15 27.77
N LEU A 6 6.82 -24.16 28.66
CA LEU A 6 7.61 -22.93 28.70
C LEU A 6 8.62 -22.89 29.84
N LYS A 7 8.38 -23.67 30.91
CA LYS A 7 9.25 -23.65 32.10
C LYS A 7 10.67 -24.09 31.75
N CYS A 8 11.65 -23.45 32.38
CA CYS A 8 13.04 -23.82 32.27
C CYS A 8 13.39 -25.01 33.18
N ALA A 9 14.52 -25.65 32.91
CA ALA A 9 15.05 -26.69 33.79
C ALA A 9 15.34 -26.11 35.18
N GLY A 10 14.82 -26.76 36.23
CA GLY A 10 14.99 -26.33 37.63
C GLY A 10 13.84 -25.49 38.20
N GLU A 11 12.86 -25.08 37.39
CA GLU A 11 11.68 -24.36 37.89
C GLU A 11 10.63 -25.27 38.54
N VAL A 12 9.79 -24.66 39.39
CA VAL A 12 8.74 -25.37 40.14
C VAL A 12 7.80 -26.15 39.21
N PRO A 13 7.29 -27.30 39.66
CA PRO A 13 6.54 -28.22 38.80
C PRO A 13 5.14 -27.72 38.43
N SER A 14 4.65 -26.63 39.01
CA SER A 14 3.32 -26.09 38.73
C SER A 14 3.32 -24.58 38.78
N VAL A 15 2.55 -23.94 37.91
CA VAL A 15 2.34 -22.48 37.92
C VAL A 15 1.70 -22.02 39.24
N HIS A 16 0.93 -22.88 39.90
CA HIS A 16 0.33 -22.57 41.21
C HIS A 16 1.36 -22.48 42.35
N MET A 17 2.61 -22.85 42.09
CA MET A 17 3.73 -22.76 43.03
C MET A 17 4.64 -21.56 42.74
N GLN A 18 4.32 -20.77 41.71
CA GLN A 18 5.03 -19.52 41.42
C GLN A 18 4.42 -18.38 42.22
N ASP A 19 5.27 -17.43 42.61
CA ASP A 19 4.82 -16.17 43.17
C ASP A 19 4.18 -15.29 42.08
N TRP A 20 3.26 -14.42 42.50
CA TRP A 20 2.70 -13.42 41.61
C TRP A 20 3.76 -12.40 41.20
N PHE A 21 3.96 -12.20 39.90
CA PHE A 21 4.88 -11.19 39.38
C PHE A 21 4.18 -9.82 39.32
N ALA A 22 4.60 -8.89 40.18
CA ALA A 22 4.04 -7.55 40.26
C ALA A 22 4.47 -6.60 39.11
N GLY A 23 5.39 -7.03 38.26
CA GLY A 23 6.05 -6.19 37.26
C GLY A 23 7.32 -5.52 37.79
N ARG A 24 8.07 -4.92 36.87
CA ARG A 24 9.28 -4.13 37.16
C ARG A 24 9.05 -2.71 36.67
N GLU A 25 9.09 -1.74 37.56
CA GLU A 25 8.84 -0.33 37.20
C GLU A 25 9.93 0.22 36.28
N GLU A 26 11.17 -0.25 36.43
CA GLU A 26 12.30 0.13 35.59
C GLU A 26 12.20 -0.34 34.13
N LEU A 27 11.26 -1.25 33.84
CA LEU A 27 10.98 -1.70 32.47
C LEU A 27 9.76 -0.98 31.85
N ARG A 28 9.12 -0.06 32.58
CA ARG A 28 8.03 0.75 32.03
C ARG A 28 8.62 1.95 31.30
N ASP A 29 8.18 2.12 30.07
CA ASP A 29 8.60 3.22 29.21
C ASP A 29 7.36 3.92 28.66
N ALA A 30 6.98 5.02 29.32
CA ALA A 30 5.79 5.79 28.95
C ALA A 30 5.91 6.46 27.59
N VAL A 31 7.13 6.72 27.10
CA VAL A 31 7.34 7.28 25.76
C VAL A 31 7.05 6.21 24.73
N LEU A 32 7.64 5.02 24.89
CA LEU A 32 7.38 3.89 24.01
C LEU A 32 5.91 3.48 24.01
N GLU A 33 5.25 3.45 25.17
CA GLU A 33 3.82 3.17 25.29
C GLU A 33 3.00 4.13 24.41
N LYS A 34 3.32 5.43 24.45
CA LYS A 34 2.62 6.45 23.67
C LYS A 34 2.92 6.37 22.17
N GLU A 35 4.18 6.13 21.79
CA GLU A 35 4.55 5.88 20.40
C GLU A 35 3.80 4.65 19.84
N MET A 36 3.67 3.58 20.65
CA MET A 36 2.91 2.37 20.27
C MET A 36 1.41 2.62 20.15
N GLU A 37 0.83 3.52 20.94
CA GLU A 37 -0.57 3.95 20.77
C GLU A 37 -0.77 4.66 19.43
N LEU A 38 0.17 5.53 19.04
CA LEU A 38 0.15 6.20 17.74
C LEU A 38 0.31 5.21 16.58
N ILE A 39 1.21 4.23 16.69
CA ILE A 39 1.35 3.17 15.67
C ILE A 39 0.09 2.31 15.54
N GLN A 40 -0.59 2.00 16.64
CA GLN A 40 -1.87 1.29 16.57
C GLN A 40 -2.95 2.12 15.84
N SER A 41 -3.04 3.42 16.12
CA SER A 41 -3.95 4.32 15.40
C SER A 41 -3.58 4.43 13.91
N PHE A 42 -2.29 4.44 13.59
CA PHE A 42 -1.78 4.40 12.23
C PHE A 42 -2.22 3.12 11.50
N ASP A 43 -2.14 1.94 12.13
CA ASP A 43 -2.54 0.68 11.49
C ASP A 43 -4.02 0.69 11.09
N GLU A 44 -4.88 1.20 11.97
CA GLU A 44 -6.32 1.33 11.71
C GLU A 44 -6.57 2.28 10.53
N ALA A 45 -5.90 3.43 10.52
CA ALA A 45 -6.02 4.42 9.44
C ALA A 45 -5.51 3.86 8.10
N VAL A 46 -4.38 3.15 8.09
CA VAL A 46 -3.86 2.47 6.89
C VAL A 46 -4.84 1.41 6.39
N ALA A 47 -5.38 0.57 7.28
CA ALA A 47 -6.34 -0.46 6.92
C ALA A 47 -7.61 0.13 6.29
N ASN A 48 -8.14 1.21 6.88
CA ASN A 48 -9.31 1.93 6.38
C ASN A 48 -9.05 2.60 5.02
N ALA A 49 -7.93 3.31 4.86
CA ALA A 49 -7.54 3.92 3.58
C ALA A 49 -7.37 2.87 2.47
N ARG A 50 -6.72 1.74 2.79
CA ARG A 50 -6.59 0.58 1.91
C ARG A 50 -7.93 -0.01 1.52
N GLN A 51 -8.87 -0.15 2.46
CA GLN A 51 -10.21 -0.66 2.19
C GLN A 51 -10.97 0.26 1.23
N ASN A 52 -10.88 1.58 1.41
CA ASN A 52 -11.47 2.56 0.49
C ASN A 52 -10.86 2.45 -0.92
N GLY A 53 -9.55 2.25 -1.00
CA GLY A 53 -8.83 1.98 -2.25
C GLY A 53 -8.94 0.55 -2.77
N LYS A 54 -9.78 -0.30 -2.14
CA LYS A 54 -9.94 -1.74 -2.45
C LYS A 54 -8.62 -2.51 -2.55
N ARG A 55 -7.59 -2.09 -1.81
CA ARG A 55 -6.26 -2.70 -1.79
C ARG A 55 -6.13 -3.62 -0.58
N LYS A 56 -6.08 -4.93 -0.82
CA LYS A 56 -5.89 -5.95 0.24
C LYS A 56 -4.57 -5.71 1.00
N GLY A 57 -4.55 -5.84 2.33
CA GLY A 57 -3.38 -5.54 3.17
C GLY A 57 -2.11 -6.34 2.83
N ARG A 58 -2.27 -7.55 2.30
CA ARG A 58 -1.16 -8.41 1.85
C ARG A 58 -0.47 -7.94 0.56
N TRP A 59 -1.14 -7.09 -0.22
CA TRP A 59 -0.54 -6.45 -1.38
C TRP A 59 0.27 -5.23 -0.94
N PRO A 60 1.55 -5.15 -1.33
CA PRO A 60 2.37 -4.03 -0.93
C PRO A 60 1.85 -2.73 -1.54
N VAL A 61 2.02 -1.61 -0.83
CA VAL A 61 1.77 -0.26 -1.36
C VAL A 61 3.08 0.48 -1.54
N LEU A 62 3.09 1.42 -2.47
CA LEU A 62 4.29 2.19 -2.76
C LEU A 62 4.68 3.07 -1.57
N GLU A 63 3.70 3.76 -1.00
CA GLU A 63 3.97 4.80 -0.02
C GLU A 63 2.75 5.00 0.89
N VAL A 64 3.04 5.25 2.16
CA VAL A 64 2.08 5.76 3.14
C VAL A 64 2.65 7.05 3.71
N VAL A 65 1.82 8.09 3.79
CA VAL A 65 2.23 9.40 4.32
C VAL A 65 1.30 9.80 5.46
N VAL A 66 1.88 10.18 6.58
CA VAL A 66 1.17 10.72 7.75
C VAL A 66 1.31 12.23 7.74
N ALA A 67 0.21 12.95 7.48
CA ALA A 67 0.18 14.40 7.54
C ALA A 67 -0.35 14.85 8.90
N THR A 68 0.39 15.71 9.60
CA THR A 68 0.06 16.12 10.98
C THR A 68 0.62 17.51 11.29
N GLU A 69 0.06 18.19 12.28
CA GLU A 69 0.67 19.38 12.90
C GLU A 69 1.41 19.05 14.20
N SER A 70 1.30 17.81 14.68
CA SER A 70 1.86 17.35 15.95
C SER A 70 3.29 16.87 15.76
N ASP A 71 4.25 17.54 16.42
CA ASP A 71 5.65 17.10 16.43
C ASP A 71 5.81 15.71 17.04
N GLU A 72 4.96 15.34 17.99
CA GLU A 72 4.95 14.02 18.61
C GLU A 72 4.60 12.91 17.61
N VAL A 73 3.66 13.15 16.69
CA VAL A 73 3.32 12.17 15.65
C VAL A 73 4.46 12.06 14.63
N LEU A 74 5.10 13.19 14.28
CA LEU A 74 6.28 13.17 13.39
C LEU A 74 7.40 12.32 13.99
N ASP A 75 7.73 12.56 15.26
CA ASP A 75 8.79 11.86 15.98
C ASP A 75 8.48 10.36 16.13
N ALA A 76 7.26 10.00 16.53
CA ALA A 76 6.85 8.60 16.68
C ALA A 76 6.93 7.81 15.37
N VAL A 77 6.43 8.37 14.25
CA VAL A 77 6.48 7.71 12.94
C VAL A 77 7.92 7.59 12.42
N ALA A 78 8.79 8.56 12.74
CA ALA A 78 10.21 8.48 12.41
C ALA A 78 10.94 7.43 13.26
N ALA A 79 10.70 7.40 14.57
CA ALA A 79 11.31 6.46 15.50
C ALA A 79 10.90 5.00 15.22
N MET A 80 9.64 4.78 14.84
CA MET A 80 9.06 3.46 14.57
C MET A 80 8.91 3.14 13.09
N ASN A 81 9.67 3.81 12.21
CA ASN A 81 9.46 3.75 10.76
C ASN A 81 9.52 2.33 10.19
N ASP A 82 10.49 1.51 10.63
CA ASP A 82 10.65 0.12 10.18
C ASP A 82 9.40 -0.71 10.52
N MET A 83 8.91 -0.57 11.75
CA MET A 83 7.68 -1.24 12.20
C MET A 83 6.47 -0.73 11.41
N ALA A 84 6.35 0.58 11.20
CA ALA A 84 5.28 1.16 10.41
C ALA A 84 5.29 0.63 8.97
N CYS A 85 6.46 0.52 8.33
CA CYS A 85 6.61 -0.04 6.99
C CYS A 85 6.20 -1.50 6.92
N GLU A 86 6.65 -2.33 7.88
CA GLU A 86 6.31 -3.75 7.95
C GLU A 86 4.80 -3.95 8.13
N ARG A 87 4.20 -3.27 9.11
CA ARG A 87 2.78 -3.39 9.45
C ARG A 87 1.87 -2.84 8.36
N ALA A 88 2.23 -1.71 7.77
CA ALA A 88 1.52 -1.15 6.63
C ALA A 88 1.75 -1.95 5.35
N ASN A 89 2.73 -2.86 5.30
CA ASN A 89 3.21 -3.52 4.09
C ASN A 89 3.47 -2.49 2.97
N ALA A 90 4.25 -1.47 3.30
CA ALA A 90 4.56 -0.34 2.44
C ALA A 90 6.05 -0.33 2.10
N ARG A 91 6.41 0.15 0.90
CA ARG A 91 7.82 0.36 0.54
C ARG A 91 8.45 1.53 1.29
N ALA A 92 7.64 2.55 1.59
CA ALA A 92 8.04 3.69 2.40
C ALA A 92 6.87 4.18 3.26
N VAL A 93 7.18 4.55 4.49
CA VAL A 93 6.32 5.35 5.36
C VAL A 93 7.04 6.66 5.65
N SER A 94 6.34 7.78 5.57
CA SER A 94 6.89 9.08 5.95
C SER A 94 5.85 9.90 6.70
N ALA A 95 6.31 10.90 7.45
CA ALA A 95 5.46 11.87 8.08
C ALA A 95 5.83 13.28 7.60
N VAL A 96 4.82 14.11 7.38
CA VAL A 96 4.98 15.48 6.88
C VAL A 96 4.17 16.45 7.72
N LYS A 97 4.73 17.64 7.93
CA LYS A 97 4.04 18.69 8.68
C LYS A 97 3.05 19.44 7.79
N GLY A 98 1.82 19.58 8.25
CA GLY A 98 0.74 20.26 7.51
C GLY A 98 0.18 19.44 6.37
N VAL A 99 0.28 19.95 5.14
CA VAL A 99 -0.39 19.38 3.96
C VAL A 99 0.60 18.56 3.15
N TRP A 100 0.17 17.39 2.65
CA TRP A 100 1.03 16.57 1.80
C TRP A 100 1.18 17.15 0.39
N ASP A 101 2.43 17.44 0.00
CA ASP A 101 2.77 18.11 -1.26
C ASP A 101 2.30 17.39 -2.55
N LYS A 102 1.95 16.10 -2.48
CA LYS A 102 1.40 15.34 -3.62
C LYS A 102 -0.11 15.51 -3.82
N LEU A 103 -0.77 16.31 -2.97
CA LEU A 103 -2.14 16.73 -3.25
C LEU A 103 -2.12 17.58 -4.53
N GLU A 104 -2.78 17.10 -5.56
CA GLU A 104 -2.89 17.81 -6.82
C GLU A 104 -3.79 19.02 -6.65
N TRP A 105 -3.53 20.06 -7.44
CA TRP A 105 -4.43 21.20 -7.50
C TRP A 105 -5.36 21.03 -8.69
N THR A 106 -6.65 21.27 -8.47
CA THR A 106 -7.62 21.44 -9.55
C THR A 106 -7.91 22.91 -9.73
N ALA A 107 -7.71 23.41 -10.95
CA ALA A 107 -8.07 24.76 -11.34
C ALA A 107 -9.58 24.84 -11.61
N VAL A 108 -10.27 25.71 -10.87
CA VAL A 108 -11.70 25.96 -11.02
C VAL A 108 -11.88 27.31 -11.73
N PRO A 109 -12.49 27.34 -12.94
CA PRO A 109 -12.64 28.57 -13.70
C PRO A 109 -13.51 29.62 -12.99
N THR A 110 -13.03 30.86 -12.92
CA THR A 110 -13.80 31.99 -12.38
C THR A 110 -14.72 32.54 -13.47
N MET A 111 -15.92 31.96 -13.60
CA MET A 111 -16.87 32.26 -14.68
C MET A 111 -17.19 33.76 -14.85
N LYS A 112 -17.23 34.51 -13.75
CA LYS A 112 -17.49 35.96 -13.78
C LYS A 112 -16.37 36.75 -14.46
N ALA A 113 -15.11 36.44 -14.17
CA ALA A 113 -13.95 37.10 -14.77
C ALA A 113 -13.79 36.68 -16.24
N ILE A 114 -13.87 35.36 -16.50
CA ILE A 114 -13.78 34.79 -17.84
C ILE A 114 -14.86 35.37 -18.76
N GLY A 115 -16.13 35.41 -18.32
CA GLY A 115 -17.22 35.95 -19.13
C GLY A 115 -17.07 37.45 -19.42
N LYS A 116 -16.56 38.23 -18.45
CA LYS A 116 -16.32 39.66 -18.61
C LYS A 116 -15.19 39.96 -19.61
N GLN A 117 -14.13 39.16 -19.60
CA GLN A 117 -12.92 39.44 -20.39
C GLN A 117 -12.92 38.77 -21.76
N PHE A 118 -13.47 37.56 -21.88
CA PHE A 118 -13.37 36.74 -23.10
C PHE A 118 -14.72 36.55 -23.82
N GLY A 119 -15.84 36.93 -23.21
CA GLY A 119 -17.16 36.97 -23.86
C GLY A 119 -17.53 35.68 -24.58
N ARG A 120 -17.64 35.73 -25.92
CA ARG A 120 -18.02 34.59 -26.78
C ARG A 120 -17.00 33.45 -26.75
N ASP A 121 -15.73 33.74 -26.47
CA ASP A 121 -14.66 32.73 -26.37
C ASP A 121 -14.45 32.22 -24.93
N GLY A 122 -15.20 32.75 -23.96
CA GLY A 122 -15.16 32.28 -22.56
C GLY A 122 -15.34 30.76 -22.37
N PRO A 123 -16.21 30.07 -23.13
CA PRO A 123 -16.31 28.60 -23.07
C PRO A 123 -15.03 27.86 -23.44
N LYS A 124 -14.21 28.39 -24.36
CA LYS A 124 -12.92 27.80 -24.75
C LYS A 124 -11.91 27.88 -23.60
N VAL A 125 -11.82 29.06 -22.98
CA VAL A 125 -10.97 29.30 -21.80
C VAL A 125 -11.39 28.40 -20.64
N LYS A 126 -12.71 28.27 -20.40
CA LYS A 126 -13.25 27.34 -19.39
C LYS A 126 -12.80 25.91 -19.65
N ALA A 127 -12.97 25.42 -20.87
CA ALA A 127 -12.60 24.07 -21.26
C ALA A 127 -11.09 23.83 -21.13
N PHE A 128 -10.27 24.81 -21.48
CA PHE A 128 -8.82 24.72 -21.28
C PHE A 128 -8.45 24.57 -19.81
N ILE A 129 -9.01 25.42 -18.92
CA ILE A 129 -8.72 25.38 -17.48
C ILE A 129 -9.19 24.05 -16.87
N GLU A 130 -10.38 23.57 -17.22
CA GLU A 130 -10.94 22.32 -16.67
C GLU A 130 -10.19 21.06 -17.14
N ASN A 131 -9.62 21.07 -18.34
CA ASN A 131 -8.89 19.92 -18.90
C ASN A 131 -7.38 19.97 -18.68
N SER A 132 -6.86 21.05 -18.09
CA SER A 132 -5.43 21.20 -17.79
C SER A 132 -5.09 20.61 -16.42
N ASN A 133 -3.81 20.27 -16.23
CA ASN A 133 -3.29 19.91 -14.91
C ASN A 133 -3.25 21.16 -14.02
N GLY A 134 -4.10 21.23 -12.99
CA GLY A 134 -4.18 22.42 -12.14
C GLY A 134 -2.92 22.66 -11.30
N SER A 135 -2.11 21.65 -10.99
CA SER A 135 -0.80 21.84 -10.35
C SER A 135 0.17 22.56 -11.29
N GLU A 136 0.19 22.19 -12.57
CA GLU A 136 1.00 22.88 -13.60
C GLU A 136 0.53 24.32 -13.80
N LEU A 137 -0.79 24.55 -13.89
CA LEU A 137 -1.35 25.91 -14.01
C LEU A 137 -0.99 26.76 -12.78
N LYS A 138 -1.09 26.20 -11.57
CA LYS A 138 -0.72 26.90 -10.33
C LYS A 138 0.76 27.26 -10.33
N ALA A 139 1.63 26.32 -10.70
CA ALA A 139 3.07 26.55 -10.79
C ALA A 139 3.42 27.63 -11.84
N ALA A 140 2.76 27.60 -13.00
CA ALA A 140 2.95 28.60 -14.06
C ALA A 140 2.50 30.00 -13.63
N LEU A 141 1.37 30.13 -12.93
CA LEU A 141 0.93 31.43 -12.40
C LEU A 141 1.88 31.97 -11.33
N VAL A 142 2.36 31.12 -10.42
CA VAL A 142 3.34 31.54 -9.40
C VAL A 142 4.67 31.99 -10.05
N ARG A 143 5.12 31.29 -11.09
CA ARG A 143 6.39 31.57 -11.76
C ARG A 143 6.33 32.79 -12.69
N ASP A 144 5.31 32.84 -13.55
CA ASP A 144 5.24 33.75 -14.68
C ASP A 144 4.16 34.84 -14.51
N GLY A 145 3.27 34.71 -13.51
CA GLY A 145 2.11 35.58 -13.28
C GLY A 145 0.97 35.38 -14.28
N LYS A 146 1.20 34.62 -15.35
CA LYS A 146 0.26 34.44 -16.46
C LYS A 146 0.49 33.14 -17.23
N ILE A 147 -0.55 32.68 -17.91
CA ILE A 147 -0.52 31.51 -18.79
C ILE A 147 -1.02 31.92 -20.17
N ALA A 148 -0.24 31.69 -21.21
CA ALA A 148 -0.68 31.90 -22.59
C ALA A 148 -1.56 30.74 -23.04
N PHE A 149 -2.74 31.05 -23.57
CA PHE A 149 -3.67 30.07 -24.16
C PHE A 149 -4.02 30.50 -25.59
N SER A 150 -4.01 29.55 -26.53
CA SER A 150 -4.42 29.79 -27.91
C SER A 150 -5.19 28.59 -28.46
N GLU A 151 -6.30 28.86 -29.15
CA GLU A 151 -7.11 27.86 -29.85
C GLU A 151 -7.69 28.46 -31.14
N GLY A 152 -7.21 27.96 -32.29
CA GLY A 152 -7.52 28.53 -33.60
C GLY A 152 -6.99 29.96 -33.74
N GLU A 153 -7.86 30.91 -34.11
CA GLU A 153 -7.53 32.34 -34.21
C GLU A 153 -7.57 33.07 -32.85
N PHE A 154 -8.08 32.42 -31.80
CA PHE A 154 -8.18 33.02 -30.48
C PHE A 154 -6.88 32.81 -29.69
N SER A 155 -6.35 33.89 -29.12
CA SER A 155 -5.24 33.82 -28.16
C SER A 155 -5.46 34.81 -27.01
N CYS A 156 -5.09 34.42 -25.79
CA CYS A 156 -5.24 35.25 -24.61
C CYS A 156 -4.24 34.88 -23.51
N GLU A 157 -4.15 35.74 -22.49
CA GLU A 157 -3.39 35.50 -21.28
C GLU A 157 -4.35 35.28 -20.11
N LEU A 158 -4.18 34.16 -19.42
CA LEU A 158 -4.87 33.81 -18.19
C LEU A 158 -4.02 34.23 -16.99
N THR A 159 -4.67 34.57 -15.89
CA THR A 159 -4.08 35.13 -14.67
C THR A 159 -4.85 34.57 -13.47
N GLU A 160 -4.44 34.89 -12.25
CA GLU A 160 -5.12 34.46 -11.02
C GLU A 160 -6.59 34.92 -10.94
N GLU A 161 -6.99 35.99 -11.64
CA GLU A 161 -8.40 36.43 -11.66
C GLU A 161 -9.32 35.43 -12.39
N HIS A 162 -8.75 34.63 -13.30
CA HIS A 162 -9.48 33.74 -14.19
C HIS A 162 -9.73 32.35 -13.61
N MET A 163 -9.05 31.96 -12.52
CA MET A 163 -9.20 30.65 -11.90
C MET A 163 -8.88 30.67 -10.41
N THR A 164 -9.49 29.74 -9.68
CA THR A 164 -9.15 29.45 -8.28
C THR A 164 -8.60 28.04 -8.19
N PHE A 165 -7.82 27.74 -7.16
CA PHE A 165 -7.25 26.41 -6.97
C PHE A 165 -7.87 25.74 -5.76
N THR A 166 -8.31 24.51 -5.95
CA THR A 166 -8.83 23.65 -4.89
C THR A 166 -7.96 22.40 -4.81
N GLU A 167 -7.69 21.94 -3.60
CA GLU A 167 -6.96 20.69 -3.39
C GLU A 167 -7.81 19.52 -3.88
N ARG A 168 -7.20 18.65 -4.68
CA ARG A 168 -7.78 17.41 -5.17
C ARG A 168 -6.87 16.26 -4.79
N MET A 169 -7.45 15.25 -4.17
CA MET A 169 -6.76 14.01 -3.92
C MET A 169 -6.59 13.24 -5.24
N PRO A 170 -5.36 12.79 -5.58
CA PRO A 170 -5.15 11.95 -6.76
C PRO A 170 -5.98 10.66 -6.68
N GLU A 171 -6.39 10.11 -7.83
CA GLU A 171 -7.35 8.99 -7.88
C GLU A 171 -6.86 7.71 -7.18
N ASN A 172 -5.55 7.47 -7.16
CA ASN A 172 -4.93 6.29 -6.54
C ASN A 172 -4.44 6.56 -5.10
N ILE A 173 -4.81 7.69 -4.52
CA ILE A 173 -4.49 8.04 -3.15
C ILE A 173 -5.78 8.02 -2.34
N PHE A 174 -5.75 7.30 -1.23
CA PHE A 174 -6.88 7.21 -0.31
C PHE A 174 -6.43 7.64 1.06
N SER A 175 -7.27 8.39 1.76
CA SER A 175 -6.97 8.88 3.09
C SER A 175 -7.89 8.28 4.15
N SER A 176 -7.41 8.30 5.40
CA SER A 176 -8.19 8.00 6.59
C SER A 176 -7.71 8.87 7.75
N PRO A 177 -8.62 9.36 8.60
CA PRO A 177 -8.23 10.07 9.81
C PRO A 177 -7.47 9.13 10.76
N MET A 178 -6.49 9.70 11.45
CA MET A 178 -5.70 9.10 12.53
C MET A 178 -5.73 10.07 13.72
N GLN A 179 -5.39 9.60 14.93
CA GLN A 179 -5.22 10.49 16.07
C GLN A 179 -4.23 11.62 15.74
N ASP A 180 -4.69 12.87 15.84
CA ASP A 180 -3.94 14.11 15.55
C ASP A 180 -3.28 14.16 14.14
N ALA A 181 -3.75 13.36 13.19
CA ALA A 181 -3.16 13.22 11.87
C ALA A 181 -4.15 12.75 10.79
N THR A 182 -3.73 12.79 9.54
CA THR A 182 -4.39 12.12 8.42
C THR A 182 -3.40 11.22 7.71
N VAL A 183 -3.75 9.96 7.51
CA VAL A 183 -2.92 9.00 6.78
C VAL A 183 -3.39 8.92 5.34
N TYR A 184 -2.44 9.02 4.41
CA TYR A 184 -2.63 8.85 2.97
C TYR A 184 -1.93 7.57 2.52
N VAL A 185 -2.61 6.75 1.73
CA VAL A 185 -2.08 5.50 1.17
C VAL A 185 -2.13 5.59 -0.35
N ASN A 186 -0.97 5.46 -0.97
CA ASN A 186 -0.85 5.37 -2.42
C ASN A 186 -1.04 3.91 -2.87
N VAL A 187 -2.20 3.60 -3.45
CA VAL A 187 -2.55 2.24 -3.91
C VAL A 187 -2.18 1.97 -5.38
N THR A 188 -1.39 2.86 -5.99
CA THR A 188 -0.88 2.69 -7.36
C THR A 188 -0.13 1.36 -7.46
N LEU A 189 -0.54 0.54 -8.43
CA LEU A 189 0.06 -0.77 -8.65
C LEU A 189 1.12 -0.67 -9.74
N THR A 190 2.38 -0.64 -9.34
CA THR A 190 3.51 -0.74 -10.28
C THR A 190 3.73 -2.21 -10.67
N PRO A 191 4.38 -2.50 -11.82
CA PRO A 191 4.70 -3.88 -12.20
C PRO A 191 5.48 -4.65 -11.14
N GLU A 192 6.35 -3.96 -10.39
CA GLU A 192 7.12 -4.55 -9.29
C GLU A 192 6.21 -4.93 -8.10
N LEU A 193 5.36 -4.00 -7.63
CA LEU A 193 4.41 -4.29 -6.55
C LEU A 193 3.40 -5.37 -6.94
N GLU A 194 3.07 -5.44 -8.22
CA GLU A 194 2.22 -6.48 -8.77
C GLU A 194 2.90 -7.84 -8.76
N SER A 195 4.17 -7.93 -9.17
CA SER A 195 4.98 -9.13 -9.06
C SER A 195 5.06 -9.63 -7.62
N ASP A 196 5.33 -8.74 -6.66
CA ASP A 196 5.36 -9.10 -5.24
C ASP A 196 3.99 -9.58 -4.74
N GLY A 197 2.92 -8.88 -5.11
CA GLY A 197 1.55 -9.19 -4.72
C GLY A 197 1.12 -10.58 -5.19
N TYR A 198 1.34 -10.90 -6.47
CA TYR A 198 1.03 -12.22 -7.02
C TYR A 198 1.92 -13.32 -6.45
N SER A 199 3.20 -13.05 -6.25
CA SER A 199 4.14 -14.00 -5.64
C SER A 199 3.68 -14.39 -4.24
N ARG A 200 3.24 -13.44 -3.43
CA ARG A 200 2.68 -13.70 -2.09
C ARG A 200 1.40 -14.51 -2.12
N GLU A 201 0.50 -14.27 -3.08
CA GLU A 201 -0.68 -15.10 -3.23
C GLU A 201 -0.34 -16.54 -3.63
N VAL A 202 0.64 -16.74 -4.53
CA VAL A 202 1.14 -18.07 -4.90
C VAL A 202 1.74 -18.78 -3.69
N ILE A 203 2.64 -18.12 -2.95
CA ILE A 203 3.24 -18.65 -1.71
C ILE A 203 2.12 -19.09 -0.76
N ARG A 204 1.12 -18.24 -0.54
CA ARG A 204 0.00 -18.54 0.35
C ARG A 204 -0.77 -19.78 -0.08
N ARG A 205 -1.07 -19.94 -1.36
CA ARG A 205 -1.79 -21.12 -1.88
C ARG A 205 -0.96 -22.39 -1.72
N ILE A 206 0.33 -22.33 -2.02
CA ILE A 206 1.23 -23.48 -1.83
C ILE A 206 1.31 -23.84 -0.34
N GLN A 207 1.47 -22.88 0.56
CA GLN A 207 1.51 -23.13 2.01
C GLN A 207 0.18 -23.71 2.53
N GLU A 208 -0.95 -23.24 2.00
CA GLU A 208 -2.27 -23.80 2.29
C GLU A 208 -2.35 -25.27 1.86
N MET A 209 -1.87 -25.60 0.65
CA MET A 209 -1.78 -26.99 0.17
C MET A 209 -0.84 -27.85 1.02
N ARG A 210 0.33 -27.34 1.43
CA ARG A 210 1.27 -28.05 2.32
C ARG A 210 0.60 -28.43 3.64
N LYS A 211 -0.18 -27.51 4.22
CA LYS A 211 -0.94 -27.74 5.45
C LYS A 211 -2.04 -28.78 5.25
N GLN A 212 -2.79 -28.70 4.15
CA GLN A 212 -3.85 -29.66 3.81
C GLN A 212 -3.29 -31.07 3.60
N ALA A 213 -2.10 -31.19 3.00
CA ALA A 213 -1.38 -32.44 2.82
C ALA A 213 -0.70 -32.97 4.10
N GLY A 214 -0.77 -32.23 5.22
CA GLY A 214 -0.19 -32.66 6.49
C GLY A 214 1.34 -32.73 6.50
N LEU A 215 2.01 -31.94 5.66
CA LEU A 215 3.46 -31.97 5.54
C LEU A 215 4.13 -31.39 6.80
N ALA A 216 5.29 -31.96 7.14
CA ALA A 216 6.16 -31.39 8.16
C ALA A 216 6.65 -29.98 7.75
N VAL A 217 6.98 -29.16 8.75
CA VAL A 217 7.39 -27.76 8.52
C VAL A 217 8.63 -27.67 7.64
N ASP A 218 9.53 -28.64 7.74
CA ASP A 218 10.81 -28.74 7.02
C ASP A 218 10.74 -29.59 5.74
N ALA A 219 9.60 -30.20 5.43
CA ALA A 219 9.43 -31.05 4.24
C ALA A 219 9.71 -30.27 2.94
N LYS A 220 10.41 -30.90 2.00
CA LYS A 220 10.71 -30.34 0.69
C LYS A 220 9.67 -30.79 -0.34
N ILE A 221 9.42 -29.95 -1.35
CA ILE A 221 8.42 -30.23 -2.39
C ILE A 221 8.96 -29.95 -3.79
N VAL A 222 8.30 -30.51 -4.80
CA VAL A 222 8.27 -29.99 -6.16
C VAL A 222 6.92 -29.30 -6.34
N ALA A 223 6.92 -28.10 -6.87
CA ALA A 223 5.71 -27.31 -7.09
C ALA A 223 5.60 -26.88 -8.56
N SER A 224 4.37 -26.89 -9.08
CA SER A 224 4.03 -26.36 -10.41
C SER A 224 2.91 -25.34 -10.25
N VAL A 225 3.05 -24.20 -10.92
CA VAL A 225 2.08 -23.11 -10.94
C VAL A 225 1.80 -22.75 -12.39
N VAL A 226 0.56 -22.97 -12.82
CA VAL A 226 0.07 -22.60 -14.14
C VAL A 226 -0.88 -21.44 -14.01
N LEU A 227 -0.57 -20.33 -14.67
CA LEU A 227 -1.37 -19.10 -14.65
C LEU A 227 -2.02 -18.88 -16.01
N ALA A 228 -3.30 -18.51 -16.00
CA ALA A 228 -4.08 -18.27 -17.21
C ALA A 228 -3.75 -16.93 -17.90
N ASP A 229 -2.92 -16.08 -17.30
CA ASP A 229 -2.48 -14.80 -17.84
C ASP A 229 -0.95 -14.82 -18.03
N GLU A 230 -0.50 -14.61 -19.27
CA GLU A 230 0.91 -14.70 -19.66
C GLU A 230 1.77 -13.64 -18.98
N ARG A 231 1.26 -12.41 -18.88
CA ARG A 231 1.99 -11.30 -18.26
C ARG A 231 2.23 -11.59 -16.79
N ILE A 232 1.21 -12.12 -16.11
CA ILE A 232 1.27 -12.42 -14.68
C ILE A 232 2.11 -13.66 -14.41
N ALA A 233 2.05 -14.67 -15.29
CA ALA A 233 3.01 -15.79 -15.26
C ALA A 233 4.45 -15.27 -15.29
N GLY A 234 4.75 -14.33 -16.20
CA GLY A 234 6.07 -13.69 -16.28
C GLY A 234 6.45 -12.91 -15.01
N LEU A 235 5.51 -12.20 -14.39
CA LEU A 235 5.76 -11.47 -13.14
C LEU A 235 6.07 -12.41 -11.95
N VAL A 236 5.35 -13.53 -11.85
CA VAL A 236 5.57 -14.53 -10.80
C VAL A 236 6.87 -15.30 -11.05
N GLU A 237 7.19 -15.61 -12.31
CA GLU A 237 8.41 -16.32 -12.70
C GLU A 237 9.68 -15.50 -12.39
N GLN A 238 9.64 -14.17 -12.50
CA GLN A 238 10.74 -13.30 -12.06
C GLN A 238 11.10 -13.47 -10.57
N LYS A 239 10.15 -13.94 -9.76
CA LYS A 239 10.29 -14.16 -8.31
C LYS A 239 10.42 -15.63 -7.94
N ASN A 240 10.67 -16.50 -8.91
CA ASN A 240 10.69 -17.96 -8.72
C ASN A 240 11.59 -18.39 -7.54
N ALA A 241 12.83 -17.89 -7.46
CA ALA A 241 13.75 -18.27 -6.39
C ALA A 241 13.27 -17.84 -4.99
N GLU A 242 12.65 -16.66 -4.89
CA GLU A 242 12.07 -16.15 -3.64
C GLU A 242 10.89 -17.04 -3.20
N ILE A 243 9.96 -17.31 -4.11
CA ILE A 243 8.80 -18.18 -3.87
C ILE A 243 9.26 -19.58 -3.47
N ALA A 244 10.21 -20.17 -4.21
CA ALA A 244 10.73 -21.51 -3.95
C ALA A 244 11.37 -21.62 -2.55
N GLY A 245 12.13 -20.60 -2.15
CA GLY A 245 12.72 -20.52 -0.81
C GLY A 245 11.66 -20.50 0.30
N GLU A 246 10.65 -19.64 0.17
CA GLU A 246 9.57 -19.49 1.15
C GLU A 246 8.73 -20.76 1.31
N VAL A 247 8.51 -21.50 0.23
CA VAL A 247 7.68 -22.72 0.23
C VAL A 247 8.48 -24.03 0.34
N ARG A 248 9.81 -23.94 0.49
CA ARG A 248 10.75 -25.07 0.51
C ARG A 248 10.60 -25.98 -0.72
N ALA A 249 10.43 -25.38 -1.89
CA ALA A 249 10.43 -26.10 -3.15
C ALA A 249 11.88 -26.30 -3.63
N GLU A 250 12.26 -27.53 -3.92
CA GLU A 250 13.50 -27.84 -4.63
C GLU A 250 13.39 -27.45 -6.12
N VAL A 251 12.19 -27.59 -6.67
CA VAL A 251 11.86 -27.18 -8.03
C VAL A 251 10.51 -26.48 -7.99
N LEU A 252 10.48 -25.25 -8.50
CA LEU A 252 9.26 -24.50 -8.77
C LEU A 252 9.19 -24.22 -10.27
N THR A 253 8.18 -24.74 -10.94
CA THR A 253 7.91 -24.43 -12.34
C THR A 253 6.74 -23.46 -12.41
N VAL A 254 6.94 -22.29 -13.02
CA VAL A 254 5.88 -21.33 -13.31
C VAL A 254 5.68 -21.33 -14.82
N ARG A 255 4.44 -21.44 -15.30
CA ARG A 255 4.14 -21.40 -16.73
C ARG A 255 2.82 -20.71 -17.02
N PHE A 256 2.73 -20.11 -18.19
CA PHE A 256 1.47 -19.68 -18.77
C PHE A 256 0.72 -20.87 -19.38
N GLY A 257 -0.59 -20.92 -19.19
CA GLY A 257 -1.47 -21.85 -19.88
C GLY A 257 -2.73 -22.21 -19.10
N THR A 258 -3.32 -23.34 -19.46
CA THR A 258 -4.44 -23.95 -18.75
C THR A 258 -3.98 -25.30 -18.19
N SER A 259 -4.62 -25.77 -17.11
CA SER A 259 -4.31 -27.10 -16.58
C SER A 259 -4.54 -28.19 -17.64
N SER A 260 -3.55 -29.08 -17.75
CA SER A 260 -3.62 -30.32 -18.53
C SER A 260 -3.59 -31.57 -17.64
N ASP A 261 -3.40 -31.39 -16.33
CA ASP A 261 -2.94 -32.45 -15.43
C ASP A 261 -3.95 -32.69 -14.30
N ALA A 262 -4.29 -33.96 -14.05
CA ALA A 262 -5.33 -34.34 -13.08
C ALA A 262 -4.98 -34.04 -11.61
N GLU A 263 -3.70 -33.76 -11.32
CA GLU A 263 -3.20 -33.44 -9.97
C GLU A 263 -3.24 -31.94 -9.65
N ASP A 264 -3.57 -31.11 -10.63
CA ASP A 264 -3.66 -29.67 -10.43
C ASP A 264 -4.92 -29.29 -9.64
N THR A 265 -4.73 -28.47 -8.60
CA THR A 265 -5.83 -27.85 -7.87
C THR A 265 -6.07 -26.44 -8.40
N GLU A 266 -7.32 -26.14 -8.76
CA GLU A 266 -7.72 -24.79 -9.18
C GLU A 266 -7.80 -23.83 -7.99
N TRP A 267 -7.18 -22.66 -8.14
CA TRP A 267 -7.16 -21.59 -7.17
C TRP A 267 -7.54 -20.25 -7.81
N ASP A 268 -8.24 -19.41 -7.03
CA ASP A 268 -8.35 -17.98 -7.31
C ASP A 268 -7.17 -17.24 -6.66
N ILE A 269 -6.39 -16.56 -7.50
CA ILE A 269 -5.31 -15.65 -7.15
C ILE A 269 -5.73 -14.25 -7.59
N ASP A 270 -6.39 -13.53 -6.68
CA ASP A 270 -6.84 -12.16 -6.87
C ASP A 270 -7.75 -11.94 -8.10
N GLY A 271 -8.69 -12.86 -8.34
CA GLY A 271 -9.58 -12.82 -9.49
C GLY A 271 -9.06 -13.55 -10.73
N LEU A 272 -7.86 -14.13 -10.66
CA LEU A 272 -7.26 -14.92 -11.73
C LEU A 272 -7.25 -16.40 -11.38
N LYS A 273 -7.57 -17.21 -12.39
CA LYS A 273 -7.45 -18.66 -12.27
C LYS A 273 -5.98 -19.06 -12.33
N ALA A 274 -5.58 -19.82 -11.33
CA ALA A 274 -4.30 -20.49 -11.26
C ALA A 274 -4.53 -21.97 -10.99
N PHE A 275 -3.65 -22.82 -11.52
CA PHE A 275 -3.65 -24.25 -11.26
C PHE A 275 -2.32 -24.59 -10.59
N ILE A 276 -2.40 -25.19 -9.40
CA ILE A 276 -1.21 -25.45 -8.57
C ILE A 276 -1.20 -26.92 -8.18
N SER A 277 -0.05 -27.56 -8.32
CA SER A 277 0.24 -28.90 -7.82
C SER A 277 1.49 -28.89 -6.95
N ILE A 278 1.48 -29.70 -5.88
CA ILE A 278 2.63 -29.93 -5.01
C ILE A 278 2.88 -31.42 -4.84
N VAL A 279 4.13 -31.84 -4.93
CA VAL A 279 4.57 -33.22 -4.75
C VAL A 279 5.63 -33.24 -3.65
N PRO A 280 5.39 -33.89 -2.49
CA PRO A 280 6.39 -34.03 -1.45
C PRO A 280 7.61 -34.81 -1.93
N LEU A 281 8.79 -34.36 -1.55
CA LEU A 281 10.03 -35.12 -1.70
C LEU A 281 10.26 -35.90 -0.41
N ASN A 282 10.38 -37.23 -0.55
CA ASN A 282 10.71 -38.14 0.55
C ASN A 282 12.14 -37.91 1.06
#